data_AF-A0A3S0Q370-F1
#
_entry.id   AF-A0A3S0Q370-F1
#
_cell.length_a   1.000
_cell.length_b   1.000
_cell.length_c   1.000
_cell.angle_alpha   90.00
_cell.angle_beta   90.00
_cell.angle_gamma   90.00
#
_symmetry.space_group_name_H-M   'P 1'
#
loop_
_entity.id
_entity.type
_entity.pdbx_description
1 polymer ?
#
loop_
_entity_poly.entity_id
_entity_poly.type
_entity_poly.pdbx_seq_one_letter_code
_entity_poly.pdbx_strand_id
1 'polypeptide(L)' 'MSCHAENGTGNGQRFPSIAGEPAVFVVNRLHEFQARAKAGTPKPASMTEVASKLTEAQIRAAAAFLSVKPAS' A
#
# COMPACT_ATOMS: atom_id res chain seq x y z
N MET A 1 -7.14 -6.13 -7.11
CA MET A 1 -6.13 -5.11 -7.50
C MET A 1 -6.79 -4.17 -8.49
N SER A 2 -6.94 -2.88 -8.16
CA SER A 2 -7.69 -1.92 -9.00
C SER A 2 -7.00 -0.55 -9.14
N CYS A 3 -6.10 -0.18 -8.22
CA CYS A 3 -5.36 1.09 -8.28
C CYS A 3 -3.90 0.90 -8.72
N HIS A 4 -3.15 0.00 -8.08
CA HIS A 4 -1.73 -0.26 -8.37
C HIS A 4 -1.47 -1.29 -9.49
N ALA A 5 -2.41 -1.42 -10.43
CA ALA A 5 -2.41 -2.47 -11.46
C ALA A 5 -2.26 -3.89 -10.87
N GLU A 6 -2.11 -4.89 -11.74
CA GLU A 6 -1.86 -6.26 -11.33
C GLU A 6 -0.43 -6.40 -10.79
N ASN A 7 -0.25 -7.23 -9.77
CA ASN A 7 1.04 -7.45 -9.09
C ASN A 7 1.71 -6.19 -8.49
N GLY A 8 1.05 -5.04 -8.49
CA GLY A 8 1.59 -3.81 -7.89
C GLY A 8 2.47 -3.00 -8.85
N THR A 9 2.40 -3.23 -10.17
CA THR A 9 3.24 -2.54 -11.17
C THR A 9 2.90 -1.07 -11.36
N GLY A 10 1.77 -0.61 -10.82
CA GLY A 10 1.27 0.75 -11.00
C GLY A 10 0.73 1.02 -12.41
N ASN A 11 0.08 2.17 -12.59
CA ASN A 11 -0.47 2.60 -13.88
C ASN A 11 -0.23 4.08 -14.18
N GLY A 12 0.78 4.69 -13.55
CA GLY A 12 1.20 6.07 -13.75
C GLY A 12 1.41 6.84 -12.45
N GLN A 13 1.57 8.17 -12.53
CA GLN A 13 1.89 9.02 -11.38
C GLN A 13 0.84 8.96 -10.26
N ARG A 14 -0.43 8.72 -10.60
CA ARG A 14 -1.51 8.63 -9.60
C ARG A 14 -1.44 7.34 -8.78
N PHE A 15 -1.02 6.24 -9.39
CA PHE A 15 -0.88 4.95 -8.74
C PHE A 15 0.48 4.35 -9.08
N PRO A 16 1.52 4.70 -8.31
CA PRO A 16 2.89 4.29 -8.60
C PRO A 16 3.07 2.78 -8.46
N SER A 17 4.16 2.26 -9.05
CA SER A 17 4.61 0.90 -8.79
C SER A 17 4.98 0.75 -7.31
N ILE A 18 4.60 -0.37 -6.74
CA ILE A 18 4.87 -0.81 -5.37
C ILE A 18 5.39 -2.26 -5.33
N ALA A 19 5.60 -2.86 -6.50
CA ALA A 19 6.17 -4.20 -6.66
C ALA A 19 7.68 -4.17 -6.42
N GLY A 20 8.20 -5.17 -5.70
CA GLY A 20 9.63 -5.27 -5.38
C GLY A 20 10.10 -4.37 -4.24
N GLU A 21 9.20 -3.56 -3.67
CA GLU A 21 9.53 -2.72 -2.50
C GLU A 21 9.86 -3.57 -1.27
N PRO A 22 10.90 -3.24 -0.49
CA PRO A 22 11.25 -4.00 0.71
C PRO A 22 10.07 -4.13 1.67
N ALA A 23 9.86 -5.32 2.23
CA ALA A 23 8.70 -5.57 3.11
C ALA A 23 8.63 -4.56 4.28
N VAL A 24 9.76 -4.24 4.89
CA VAL A 24 9.85 -3.23 5.98
C VAL A 24 9.38 -1.86 5.50
N PHE A 25 9.76 -1.45 4.28
CA PHE A 25 9.33 -0.19 3.71
C PHE A 25 7.81 -0.15 3.51
N VAL A 26 7.24 -1.22 2.94
CA VAL A 26 5.79 -1.32 2.71
C VAL A 26 5.01 -1.28 4.04
N VAL A 27 5.47 -2.00 5.07
CA VAL A 27 4.87 -1.97 6.42
C VAL A 27 4.87 -0.54 6.96
N ASN A 28 6.03 0.11 6.99
CA ASN A 28 6.17 1.46 7.51
C ASN A 28 5.24 2.44 6.77
N ARG A 29 5.16 2.34 5.45
CA ARG A 29 4.33 3.23 4.64
C ARG A 29 2.84 3.02 4.88
N LEU A 30 2.40 1.78 5.05
CA LEU A 30 1.01 1.47 5.41
C LEU A 30 0.65 1.99 6.81
N HIS A 31 1.56 1.86 7.78
CA HIS A 31 1.39 2.45 9.12
C HIS A 31 1.32 3.98 9.09
N GLU A 32 2.15 4.65 8.30
CA GLU A 32 2.06 6.10 8.09
C GLU A 32 0.70 6.51 7.52
N PHE A 33 0.18 5.76 6.54
CA PHE A 33 -1.16 6.03 6.00
C PHE A 33 -2.27 5.77 7.01
N GLN A 34 -2.13 4.76 7.88
CA GLN A 34 -3.05 4.55 9.01
C GLN A 34 -3.02 5.69 10.00
N ALA A 35 -1.84 6.19 10.38
CA ALA A 35 -1.71 7.32 11.28
C ALA A 35 -2.38 8.57 10.69
N ARG A 36 -2.17 8.85 9.41
CA ARG A 36 -2.83 9.95 8.68
C ARG A 36 -4.34 9.78 8.61
N ALA A 37 -4.82 8.55 8.40
CA ALA A 37 -6.24 8.22 8.39
C ALA A 37 -6.91 8.35 9.78
N LYS A 38 -6.15 8.26 10.87
CA LYS A 38 -6.64 8.53 12.23
C LYS A 38 -6.65 10.02 12.57
N ALA A 39 -5.72 10.78 11.99
CA ALA A 39 -5.60 12.23 12.20
C ALA A 39 -6.64 13.06 11.43
N GLY A 40 -7.37 12.47 10.49
CA GLY A 40 -8.43 13.15 9.72
C GLY A 40 -9.22 12.18 8.85
N THR A 41 -10.24 12.67 8.15
CA THR A 41 -11.10 11.83 7.31
C THR A 41 -10.30 11.19 6.16
N PRO A 42 -10.29 9.85 6.04
CA PRO A 42 -9.64 9.17 4.93
C PRO A 42 -10.19 9.64 3.58
N LYS A 43 -9.30 9.93 2.63
CA LYS A 43 -9.73 10.43 1.31
C LYS A 43 -10.14 9.25 0.41
N PRO A 44 -11.29 9.33 -0.29
CA PRO A 44 -11.69 8.31 -1.26
C PRO A 44 -10.61 8.04 -2.30
N ALA A 45 -10.46 6.79 -2.71
CA ALA A 45 -9.49 6.35 -3.72
C ALA A 45 -8.03 6.73 -3.37
N SER A 46 -7.70 6.75 -2.07
CA SER A 46 -6.35 7.01 -1.57
C SER A 46 -5.84 5.89 -0.67
N MET A 47 -4.53 5.87 -0.44
CA MET A 47 -3.93 4.93 0.50
C MET A 47 -4.38 5.15 1.95
N THR A 48 -4.87 6.34 2.32
CA THR A 48 -5.46 6.54 3.66
C THR A 48 -6.77 5.78 3.84
N GLU A 49 -7.61 5.72 2.79
CA GLU A 49 -8.84 4.91 2.82
C GLU A 49 -8.50 3.42 2.90
N VAL A 50 -7.57 2.95 2.08
CA VAL A 50 -7.14 1.55 2.07
C VAL A 50 -6.56 1.17 3.43
N ALA A 51 -5.54 1.92 3.90
CA ALA A 51 -4.82 1.61 5.13
C ALA A 51 -5.74 1.65 6.36
N SER A 52 -6.74 2.53 6.40
CA SER A 52 -7.70 2.62 7.50
C SER A 52 -8.49 1.33 7.75
N LYS A 53 -8.61 0.46 6.73
CA LYS A 53 -9.38 -0.80 6.77
C LYS A 53 -8.50 -2.03 6.99
N LEU A 54 -7.17 -1.88 7.03
CA LEU A 54 -6.24 -3.00 7.16
C LEU A 54 -5.98 -3.36 8.63
N THR A 55 -5.94 -4.66 8.89
CA THR A 55 -5.39 -5.22 10.11
C THR A 55 -3.87 -5.35 10.00
N GLU A 56 -3.20 -5.46 11.15
CA GLU A 56 -1.76 -5.72 11.24
C GLU A 56 -1.32 -6.96 10.46
N ALA A 57 -2.11 -8.04 10.48
CA ALA A 57 -1.83 -9.25 9.72
C ALA A 57 -1.91 -9.00 8.21
N GLN A 58 -2.90 -8.22 7.75
CA GLN A 58 -3.04 -7.86 6.33
C GLN A 58 -1.92 -6.94 5.86
N ILE A 59 -1.45 -6.01 6.70
CA ILE A 59 -0.28 -5.16 6.40
C ILE A 59 0.95 -6.02 6.16
N ARG A 60 1.24 -6.96 7.07
CA ARG A 60 2.37 -7.88 6.93
C ARG A 60 2.24 -8.78 5.70
N ALA A 61 1.05 -9.30 5.43
CA ALA A 61 0.79 -10.13 4.26
C ALA A 61 0.98 -9.35 2.95
N ALA A 62 0.47 -8.12 2.87
CA ALA A 62 0.65 -7.25 1.71
C ALA A 62 2.13 -6.91 1.46
N ALA A 63 2.86 -6.58 2.53
CA ALA A 63 4.29 -6.30 2.45
C ALA A 63 5.10 -7.51 1.98
N ALA A 64 4.85 -8.69 2.56
CA ALA A 64 5.50 -9.92 2.13
C ALA A 64 5.22 -10.23 0.65
N PHE A 65 3.95 -10.13 0.24
CA PHE A 65 3.54 -10.35 -1.15
C PHE A 65 4.24 -9.40 -2.12
N LEU A 66 4.28 -8.09 -1.82
CA LEU A 66 4.87 -7.07 -2.69
C LEU A 66 6.40 -7.20 -2.80
N SER A 67 7.07 -7.55 -1.71
CA SER A 67 8.54 -7.63 -1.65
C SER A 67 9.17 -8.69 -2.55
N VAL A 68 8.39 -9.69 -2.97
CA VAL A 68 8.87 -10.78 -3.84
C VAL A 68 8.36 -10.64 -5.28
N LYS A 69 7.62 -9.57 -5.60
CA LYS A 69 7.21 -9.30 -6.98
C LYS A 69 8.35 -8.66 -7.77
N PRO A 70 8.49 -8.96 -9.06
CA PRO A 70 9.42 -8.25 -9.92
C PRO A 70 9.14 -6.75 -9.88
N ALA A 71 10.18 -5.96 -9.65
CA ALA A 71 10.12 -4.52 -9.86
C ALA A 71 9.81 -4.25 -11.36
N SER A 72 9.08 -3.16 -11.62
CA SER A 72 8.67 -2.74 -12.97
C SER A 72 9.76 -1.96 -13.68
#